data_AF-A0A1V0B6N1-F1
#
_entry.id   AF-A0A1V0B6N1-F1
#
_cell.length_a   1.000
_cell.length_b   1.000
_cell.length_c   1.000
_cell.angle_alpha   90.00
_cell.angle_beta   90.00
_cell.angle_gamma   90.00
#
_symmetry.space_group_name_H-M   'P 1'
#
loop_
_entity.id
_entity.type
_entity.pdbx_description
1 polymer ?
#
loop_
_entity_poly.entity_id
_entity_poly.type
_entity_poly.pdbx_seq_one_letter_code
_entity_poly.pdbx_strand_id
1 'polypeptide(L)'
;MARKSSIDKLATGVRSHIERRLRENRMTLDELIEDLHEQFPQEDKPSRSAVGRYKVSFDEMSKRLREQQAMASLLVEELGENPDDKAGALMVQSITTLTTHAALGAQIDEETTVDDVRKLARAAKDVLAARKVNREERNAIAREAREKLIEEQREKLDELGRTGEVDQDVLNKVIKAAYGL
;
A
#
# COMPACT_ATOMS: atom_id res chain seq x y z
N MET A 1 -25.31 -14.83 19.74
CA MET A 1 -24.85 -14.94 18.34
C MET A 1 -26.01 -14.59 17.41
N ALA A 2 -25.90 -13.52 16.63
CA ALA A 2 -26.94 -13.12 15.69
C ALA A 2 -27.18 -14.24 14.66
N ARG A 3 -28.45 -14.57 14.40
CA ARG A 3 -28.84 -15.63 13.46
C ARG A 3 -28.40 -15.23 12.05
N LYS A 4 -27.58 -16.06 11.39
CA LYS A 4 -27.19 -15.86 9.98
C LYS A 4 -28.42 -15.60 9.12
N SER A 5 -28.33 -14.60 8.23
CA SER A 5 -29.43 -14.22 7.34
C SER A 5 -29.83 -15.41 6.47
N SER A 6 -31.11 -15.51 6.10
CA SER A 6 -31.53 -16.49 5.09
C SER A 6 -30.83 -16.25 3.74
N ILE A 7 -30.41 -15.01 3.47
CA ILE A 7 -29.61 -14.64 2.29
C ILE A 7 -28.21 -15.29 2.35
N ASP A 8 -27.63 -15.45 3.53
CA ASP A 8 -26.29 -16.05 3.70
C ASP A 8 -26.27 -17.55 3.38
N LYS A 9 -27.45 -18.18 3.31
CA LYS A 9 -27.61 -19.60 3.01
C LYS A 9 -27.88 -19.87 1.53
N LEU A 10 -28.14 -18.83 0.74
CA LEU A 10 -28.36 -18.96 -0.70
C LEU A 10 -27.05 -19.40 -1.39
N ALA A 11 -27.19 -19.98 -2.58
CA ALA A 11 -26.05 -20.31 -3.42
C ALA A 11 -25.19 -19.05 -3.68
N THR A 12 -23.87 -19.24 -3.73
CA THR A 12 -22.92 -18.12 -3.87
C THR A 12 -23.23 -17.22 -5.08
N GLY A 13 -23.66 -17.82 -6.21
CA GLY A 13 -24.03 -17.06 -7.41
C GLY A 13 -25.22 -16.12 -7.19
N VAL A 14 -26.25 -16.59 -6.48
CA VAL A 14 -27.45 -15.79 -6.14
C VAL A 14 -27.06 -14.66 -5.20
N ARG A 15 -26.30 -14.96 -4.14
CA ARG A 15 -25.83 -13.94 -3.18
C ARG A 15 -25.00 -12.86 -3.87
N SER A 16 -24.02 -13.24 -4.68
CA SER A 16 -23.17 -12.28 -5.41
C SER A 16 -23.98 -11.41 -6.38
N HIS A 17 -25.03 -11.97 -6.98
CA HIS A 17 -25.96 -11.19 -7.80
C HIS A 17 -26.74 -10.17 -6.99
N ILE A 18 -27.28 -10.56 -5.82
CA ILE A 18 -27.94 -9.65 -4.88
C ILE A 18 -27.00 -8.51 -4.48
N GLU A 19 -25.78 -8.83 -4.03
CA GLU A 19 -24.77 -7.85 -3.62
C GLU A 19 -24.42 -6.89 -4.77
N ARG A 20 -24.30 -7.38 -6.01
CA ARG A 20 -24.07 -6.56 -7.19
C ARG A 20 -25.21 -5.57 -7.43
N ARG A 21 -26.46 -6.05 -7.43
CA ARG A 21 -27.63 -5.19 -7.66
C ARG A 21 -27.84 -4.16 -6.56
N LEU A 22 -27.59 -4.55 -5.30
CA LEU A 22 -27.62 -3.62 -4.17
C LEU A 22 -26.54 -2.53 -4.30
N ARG A 23 -25.35 -2.88 -4.81
CA ARG A 23 -24.29 -1.91 -5.10
C ARG A 23 -24.66 -0.96 -6.24
N GLU A 24 -25.32 -1.45 -7.29
CA GLU A 24 -25.81 -0.63 -8.40
C GLU A 24 -26.88 0.38 -7.92
N ASN A 25 -27.71 -0.02 -6.95
CA ASN A 25 -28.77 0.80 -6.35
C ASN A 25 -29.71 1.46 -7.38
N ARG A 26 -30.02 0.73 -8.46
CA ARG A 26 -30.89 1.19 -9.57
C ARG A 26 -32.28 0.58 -9.55
N MET A 27 -32.53 -0.37 -8.66
CA MET A 27 -33.76 -1.16 -8.61
C MET A 27 -34.33 -1.14 -7.20
N THR A 28 -35.65 -1.12 -7.11
CA THR A 28 -36.40 -1.34 -5.88
C THR A 28 -36.22 -2.78 -5.38
N LEU A 29 -36.60 -3.04 -4.13
CA LEU A 29 -36.53 -4.40 -3.59
C LEU A 29 -37.44 -5.38 -4.34
N ASP A 30 -38.57 -4.91 -4.86
CA ASP A 30 -39.51 -5.74 -5.61
C ASP A 30 -38.93 -6.10 -6.98
N GLU A 31 -38.40 -5.10 -7.71
CA GLU A 31 -37.73 -5.31 -8.99
C GLU A 31 -36.48 -6.22 -8.86
N LEU A 32 -35.72 -6.08 -7.77
CA LEU A 32 -34.59 -6.97 -7.48
C LEU A 32 -35.07 -8.42 -7.29
N ILE A 33 -36.19 -8.61 -6.61
CA ILE A 33 -36.75 -9.94 -6.38
C ILE A 33 -37.27 -10.55 -7.70
N GLU A 34 -37.82 -9.74 -8.60
CA GLU A 34 -38.22 -10.17 -9.95
C GLU A 34 -36.99 -10.51 -10.81
N ASP A 35 -35.95 -9.68 -10.81
CA ASP A 35 -34.68 -9.95 -11.50
C ASP A 35 -34.01 -11.25 -10.99
N LEU A 36 -34.14 -11.55 -9.69
CA LEU A 36 -33.70 -12.84 -9.14
C LEU A 36 -34.48 -14.03 -9.70
N HIS A 37 -35.80 -13.87 -9.89
CA HIS A 37 -36.63 -14.93 -10.49
C HIS A 37 -36.26 -15.21 -11.94
N GLU A 38 -35.95 -14.16 -12.71
CA GLU A 38 -35.56 -14.31 -14.12
C GLU A 38 -34.19 -14.95 -14.29
N GLN A 39 -33.22 -14.54 -13.46
CA GLN A 39 -31.83 -15.02 -13.54
C GLN A 39 -31.62 -16.38 -12.89
N PHE A 40 -32.38 -16.70 -11.84
CA PHE A 40 -32.26 -17.94 -11.06
C PHE A 40 -33.61 -18.63 -10.85
N PRO A 41 -34.27 -19.12 -11.92
CA PRO A 41 -35.61 -19.69 -11.83
C PRO A 41 -35.70 -20.99 -11.03
N GLN A 42 -34.57 -21.64 -10.76
CA GLN A 42 -34.48 -22.90 -10.02
C GLN A 42 -34.17 -22.72 -8.51
N GLU A 43 -33.97 -21.48 -8.06
CA GLU A 43 -33.56 -21.17 -6.70
C GLU A 43 -34.73 -20.64 -5.86
N ASP A 44 -34.71 -20.94 -4.56
CA ASP A 44 -35.76 -20.50 -3.65
C ASP A 44 -35.78 -18.97 -3.48
N LYS A 45 -36.96 -18.39 -3.65
CA LYS A 45 -37.18 -16.94 -3.56
C LYS A 45 -36.90 -16.43 -2.13
N PRO A 46 -35.94 -15.52 -1.94
CA PRO A 46 -35.82 -14.83 -0.67
C PRO A 46 -37.02 -13.90 -0.44
N SER A 47 -37.54 -13.87 0.79
CA SER A 47 -38.65 -12.97 1.12
C SER A 47 -38.21 -11.50 1.06
N ARG A 48 -39.16 -10.61 0.73
CA ARG A 48 -38.91 -9.15 0.69
C ARG A 48 -38.27 -8.61 1.97
N SER A 49 -38.75 -9.07 3.14
CA SER A 49 -38.17 -8.69 4.43
C SER A 49 -36.75 -9.21 4.64
N ALA A 50 -36.40 -10.38 4.09
CA ALA A 50 -35.04 -10.91 4.16
C ALA A 50 -34.07 -10.07 3.33
N VAL A 51 -34.45 -9.73 2.09
CA VAL A 51 -33.66 -8.85 1.22
C VAL A 51 -33.55 -7.45 1.84
N GLY A 52 -34.62 -6.91 2.39
CA GLY A 52 -34.62 -5.60 3.05
C GLY A 52 -33.66 -5.52 4.25
N ARG A 53 -33.69 -6.52 5.15
CA ARG A 53 -32.73 -6.57 6.27
C ARG A 53 -31.29 -6.72 5.79
N TYR A 54 -31.07 -7.53 4.77
CA TYR A 54 -29.75 -7.71 4.19
C TYR A 54 -29.24 -6.42 3.54
N LYS A 55 -30.11 -5.68 2.83
CA LYS A 55 -29.78 -4.36 2.27
C LYS A 55 -29.28 -3.39 3.33
N VAL A 56 -29.96 -3.29 4.48
CA VAL A 56 -29.53 -2.40 5.57
C VAL A 56 -28.10 -2.72 6.03
N SER A 57 -27.82 -4.00 6.30
CA SER A 57 -26.47 -4.44 6.70
C SER A 57 -25.43 -4.23 5.58
N PHE A 58 -25.83 -4.47 4.33
CA PHE A 58 -24.98 -4.25 3.17
C PHE A 58 -24.65 -2.77 2.94
N ASP A 59 -25.60 -1.87 3.16
CA ASP A 59 -25.43 -0.43 3.03
C ASP A 59 -24.49 0.11 4.11
N GLU A 60 -24.62 -0.37 5.36
CA GLU A 60 -23.69 -0.06 6.46
C GLU A 60 -22.27 -0.53 6.15
N MET A 61 -22.11 -1.79 5.71
CA MET A 61 -20.81 -2.33 5.30
C MET A 61 -20.21 -1.55 4.13
N SER A 62 -21.03 -1.23 3.12
CA SER A 62 -20.59 -0.47 1.95
C SER A 62 -20.20 0.97 2.31
N LYS A 63 -20.90 1.60 3.26
CA LYS A 63 -20.53 2.91 3.80
C LYS A 63 -19.17 2.86 4.47
N ARG A 64 -18.94 1.89 5.36
CA ARG A 64 -17.64 1.69 6.03
C ARG A 64 -16.52 1.45 5.03
N LEU A 65 -16.74 0.63 3.99
CA LEU A 65 -15.75 0.38 2.94
C LEU A 65 -15.41 1.64 2.14
N ARG A 66 -16.40 2.47 1.81
CA ARG A 66 -16.16 3.76 1.13
C ARG A 66 -15.38 4.73 2.01
N GLU A 67 -15.71 4.80 3.30
CA GLU A 67 -14.97 5.60 4.28
C GLU A 67 -13.51 5.13 4.36
N GLN A 68 -13.28 3.81 4.43
CA GLN A 68 -11.93 3.23 4.42
C GLN A 68 -11.16 3.52 3.13
N GLN A 69 -11.80 3.43 1.97
CA GLN A 69 -11.19 3.77 0.68
C GLN A 69 -10.86 5.26 0.60
N ALA A 70 -11.76 6.14 1.04
CA ALA A 70 -11.49 7.58 1.10
C ALA A 70 -10.32 7.88 2.03
N MET A 71 -10.22 7.19 3.16
CA MET A 71 -9.07 7.29 4.05
C MET A 71 -7.78 6.83 3.38
N ALA A 72 -7.78 5.66 2.72
CA ALA A 72 -6.62 5.18 2.00
C ALA A 72 -6.16 6.17 0.90
N SER A 73 -7.10 6.73 0.14
CA SER A 73 -6.80 7.75 -0.89
C SER A 73 -6.21 9.03 -0.30
N LEU A 74 -6.78 9.55 0.79
CA LEU A 74 -6.24 10.73 1.50
C LEU A 74 -4.83 10.48 2.03
N LEU A 75 -4.54 9.26 2.49
CA LEU A 75 -3.19 8.89 2.90
C LEU A 75 -2.23 8.86 1.72
N VAL A 76 -2.62 8.30 0.58
CA VAL A 76 -1.79 8.30 -0.63
C VAL A 76 -1.52 9.73 -1.13
N GLU A 77 -2.54 10.60 -1.11
CA GLU A 77 -2.45 12.00 -1.52
C GLU A 77 -1.56 12.84 -0.58
N GLU A 78 -1.71 12.68 0.74
CA GLU A 78 -0.88 13.35 1.74
C GLU A 78 0.57 12.82 1.74
N LEU A 79 0.85 11.63 1.23
CA LEU A 79 2.17 10.98 1.28
C LEU A 79 3.02 11.17 0.01
N GLY A 80 2.41 11.63 -1.10
CA GLY A 80 3.12 12.10 -2.29
C GLY A 80 3.33 11.04 -3.37
N GLU A 81 3.26 11.50 -4.62
CA GLU A 81 3.43 10.73 -5.86
C GLU A 81 4.87 10.21 -6.01
N ASN A 82 5.12 8.97 -5.59
CA ASN A 82 6.06 8.08 -6.28
C ASN A 82 5.85 6.61 -5.85
N PRO A 83 4.97 5.87 -6.55
CA PRO A 83 4.66 4.47 -6.26
C PRO A 83 5.75 3.46 -6.68
N ASP A 84 6.79 3.89 -7.40
CA ASP A 84 7.78 2.99 -8.02
C ASP A 84 8.93 2.54 -7.11
N ASP A 85 9.04 3.09 -5.90
CA ASP A 85 10.09 2.68 -4.97
C ASP A 85 9.62 1.48 -4.13
N LYS A 86 10.48 0.48 -3.94
CA LYS A 86 10.18 -0.76 -3.18
C LYS A 86 9.66 -0.46 -1.76
N ALA A 87 10.00 0.72 -1.23
CA ALA A 87 9.48 1.29 0.00
C ALA A 87 7.98 1.65 -0.07
N GLY A 88 7.48 2.15 -1.21
CA GLY A 88 6.07 2.46 -1.44
C GLY A 88 5.20 1.22 -1.48
N ALA A 89 5.65 0.15 -2.15
CA ALA A 89 4.95 -1.15 -2.15
C ALA A 89 4.85 -1.76 -0.73
N LEU A 90 5.95 -1.73 0.04
CA LEU A 90 5.95 -2.18 1.44
C LEU A 90 5.04 -1.31 2.33
N MET A 91 4.91 -0.03 2.01
CA MET A 91 4.02 0.90 2.71
C MET A 91 2.55 0.61 2.44
N VAL A 92 2.17 0.44 1.17
CA VAL A 92 0.80 0.04 0.77
C VAL A 92 0.44 -1.27 1.46
N GLN A 93 1.37 -2.23 1.51
CA GLN A 93 1.17 -3.49 2.20
C GLN A 93 1.00 -3.32 3.72
N SER A 94 1.77 -2.42 4.35
CA SER A 94 1.67 -2.13 5.78
C SER A 94 0.36 -1.42 6.14
N ILE A 95 -0.08 -0.46 5.32
CA ILE A 95 -1.37 0.22 5.47
C ILE A 95 -2.49 -0.80 5.28
N THR A 96 -2.44 -1.62 4.23
CA THR A 96 -3.42 -2.69 3.98
C THR A 96 -3.50 -3.65 5.17
N THR A 97 -2.35 -3.99 5.77
CA THR A 97 -2.28 -4.87 6.94
C THR A 97 -2.91 -4.21 8.17
N LEU A 98 -2.60 -2.93 8.43
CA LEU A 98 -3.19 -2.16 9.54
C LEU A 98 -4.69 -1.94 9.36
N THR A 99 -5.15 -1.64 8.14
CA THR A 99 -6.58 -1.54 7.81
C THR A 99 -7.27 -2.89 7.98
N THR A 100 -6.63 -3.99 7.58
CA THR A 100 -7.15 -5.34 7.79
C THR A 100 -7.23 -5.68 9.28
N HIS A 101 -6.20 -5.31 10.06
CA HIS A 101 -6.18 -5.47 11.50
C HIS A 101 -7.21 -4.59 12.20
N ALA A 102 -7.46 -3.37 11.73
CA ALA A 102 -8.52 -2.51 12.23
C ALA A 102 -9.91 -3.04 11.85
N ALA A 103 -10.08 -3.62 10.66
CA ALA A 103 -11.33 -4.26 10.24
C ALA A 103 -11.63 -5.55 11.03
N LEU A 104 -10.60 -6.35 11.34
CA LEU A 104 -10.68 -7.52 12.22
C LEU A 104 -10.83 -7.12 13.69
N GLY A 105 -10.13 -6.08 14.12
CA GLY A 105 -10.18 -5.51 15.47
C GLY A 105 -11.48 -4.78 15.76
N ALA A 106 -12.15 -4.22 14.75
CA ALA A 106 -13.51 -3.69 14.85
C ALA A 106 -14.58 -4.78 15.04
N GLN A 107 -14.21 -6.06 14.99
CA GLN A 107 -15.04 -7.15 15.54
C GLN A 107 -14.79 -7.38 17.04
N ILE A 108 -13.78 -6.73 17.63
CA ILE A 108 -13.35 -6.87 19.03
C ILE A 108 -13.49 -5.55 19.82
N ASP A 109 -13.41 -4.37 19.18
CA ASP A 109 -13.65 -3.08 19.85
C ASP A 109 -14.14 -1.99 18.87
N GLU A 110 -15.20 -1.26 19.24
CA GLU A 110 -15.95 -0.35 18.36
C GLU A 110 -15.32 1.04 18.15
N GLU A 111 -14.12 1.30 18.71
CA GLU A 111 -13.66 2.68 18.95
C GLU A 111 -12.51 3.19 18.07
N THR A 112 -12.08 2.46 17.03
CA THR A 112 -11.03 2.98 16.14
C THR A 112 -11.58 4.08 15.24
N THR A 113 -11.18 5.34 15.48
CA THR A 113 -11.69 6.48 14.72
C THR A 113 -10.84 6.78 13.48
N VAL A 114 -11.45 7.50 12.53
CA VAL A 114 -10.78 8.05 11.34
C VAL A 114 -9.58 8.94 11.70
N ASP A 115 -9.66 9.66 12.82
CA ASP A 115 -8.59 10.55 13.28
C ASP A 115 -7.36 9.77 13.76
N ASP A 116 -7.57 8.61 14.38
CA ASP A 116 -6.48 7.75 14.85
C ASP A 116 -5.69 7.13 13.69
N VAL A 117 -6.40 6.69 12.64
CA VAL A 117 -5.78 6.20 11.40
C VAL A 117 -4.97 7.31 10.73
N ARG A 118 -5.49 8.55 10.72
CA ARG A 118 -4.78 9.71 10.16
C ARG A 118 -3.51 10.05 10.95
N LYS A 119 -3.57 10.04 12.29
CA LYS A 119 -2.40 10.28 13.16
C LYS A 119 -1.33 9.23 12.95
N LEU A 120 -1.71 7.96 12.90
CA LEU A 120 -0.77 6.86 12.66
C LEU A 120 -0.08 6.97 11.30
N ALA A 121 -0.82 7.35 10.26
CA ALA A 121 -0.23 7.52 8.93
C ALA A 121 0.71 8.73 8.84
N ARG A 122 0.39 9.84 9.52
CA ARG A 122 1.34 10.98 9.65
C ARG A 122 2.60 10.57 10.39
N ALA A 123 2.49 9.86 11.51
CA ALA A 123 3.65 9.35 12.23
C ALA A 123 4.50 8.39 11.38
N ALA A 124 3.87 7.52 10.58
CA ALA A 124 4.58 6.67 9.63
C ALA A 124 5.32 7.50 8.58
N LYS A 125 4.67 8.52 7.98
CA LYS A 125 5.30 9.46 7.05
C LYS A 125 6.58 10.04 7.61
N ASP A 126 6.51 10.55 8.84
CA ASP A 126 7.62 11.26 9.49
C ASP A 126 8.81 10.31 9.71
N VAL A 127 8.55 9.07 10.15
CA VAL A 127 9.59 8.04 10.30
C VAL A 127 10.26 7.70 8.97
N LEU A 128 9.48 7.62 7.89
CA LEU A 128 9.99 7.29 6.56
C LEU A 128 10.77 8.43 5.93
N ALA A 129 10.30 9.67 6.09
CA ALA A 129 11.02 10.87 5.72
C ALA A 129 12.36 10.96 6.46
N ALA A 130 12.38 10.72 7.78
CA ALA A 130 13.61 10.68 8.56
C ALA A 130 14.59 9.59 8.09
N ARG A 131 14.08 8.42 7.67
CA ARG A 131 14.93 7.36 7.07
C ARG A 131 15.50 7.76 5.71
N LYS A 132 14.71 8.46 4.88
CA LYS A 132 15.17 8.95 3.57
C LYS A 132 16.31 9.96 3.74
N VAL A 133 16.12 10.95 4.60
CA VAL A 133 17.15 11.95 4.94
C VAL A 133 18.43 11.26 5.44
N ASN A 134 18.31 10.32 6.38
CA ASN A 134 19.47 9.55 6.86
C ASN A 134 20.19 8.75 5.75
N ARG A 135 19.46 8.24 4.75
CA ARG A 135 20.07 7.50 3.63
C ARG A 135 20.78 8.45 2.66
N GLU A 136 20.19 9.59 2.37
CA GLU A 136 20.80 10.63 1.54
C GLU A 136 22.08 11.17 2.18
N GLU A 137 22.05 11.47 3.48
CA GLU A 137 23.25 11.86 4.24
C GLU A 137 24.32 10.76 4.20
N ARG A 138 23.97 9.50 4.45
CA ARG A 138 24.93 8.38 4.36
C ARG A 138 25.53 8.24 2.97
N ASN A 139 24.73 8.41 1.91
CA ASN A 139 25.22 8.35 0.54
C ASN A 139 26.14 9.54 0.22
N ALA A 140 25.81 10.74 0.70
CA ALA A 140 26.64 11.92 0.54
C ALA A 140 28.00 11.74 1.25
N ILE A 141 27.98 11.27 2.51
CA ILE A 141 29.19 10.95 3.28
C ILE A 141 30.02 9.88 2.56
N ALA A 142 29.39 8.80 2.07
CA ALA A 142 30.10 7.74 1.35
C ALA A 142 30.73 8.23 0.05
N ARG A 143 30.06 9.14 -0.67
CA ARG A 143 30.58 9.76 -1.88
C ARG A 143 31.78 10.65 -1.56
N GLU A 144 31.65 11.53 -0.57
CA GLU A 144 32.74 12.43 -0.14
C GLU A 144 33.96 11.62 0.33
N ALA A 145 33.73 10.57 1.12
CA ALA A 145 34.80 9.67 1.58
C ALA A 145 35.50 8.97 0.40
N ARG A 146 34.74 8.54 -0.63
CA ARG A 146 35.31 7.93 -1.84
C ARG A 146 36.11 8.94 -2.66
N GLU A 147 35.61 10.17 -2.81
CA GLU A 147 36.30 11.24 -3.53
C GLU A 147 37.63 11.59 -2.83
N LYS A 148 37.64 11.75 -1.50
CA LYS A 148 38.87 11.96 -0.72
C LYS A 148 39.85 10.80 -0.85
N LEU A 149 39.37 9.55 -0.76
CA LEU A 149 40.22 8.38 -0.91
C LEU A 149 40.86 8.30 -2.30
N ILE A 150 40.12 8.63 -3.37
CA ILE A 150 40.65 8.66 -4.73
C ILE A 150 41.73 9.74 -4.86
N GLU A 151 41.51 10.92 -4.26
CA GLU A 151 42.50 12.00 -4.27
C GLU A 151 43.78 11.59 -3.55
N GLU A 152 43.67 11.05 -2.32
CA GLU A 152 44.83 10.55 -1.57
C GLU A 152 45.59 9.44 -2.32
N GLN A 153 44.87 8.57 -3.03
CA GLN A 153 45.51 7.52 -3.84
C GLN A 153 46.24 8.12 -5.05
N ARG A 154 45.69 9.16 -5.69
CA ARG A 154 46.35 9.86 -6.80
C ARG A 154 47.62 10.55 -6.34
N GLU A 155 47.57 11.28 -5.23
CA GLU A 155 48.75 11.94 -4.67
C GLU A 155 49.88 10.92 -4.40
N LYS A 156 49.57 9.78 -3.80
CA LYS A 156 50.55 8.71 -3.55
C LYS A 156 51.11 8.10 -4.83
N LEU A 157 50.27 7.91 -5.85
CA LEU A 157 50.72 7.41 -7.17
C LEU A 157 51.62 8.43 -7.87
N ASP A 158 51.30 9.73 -7.80
CA ASP A 158 52.14 10.81 -8.34
C ASP A 158 53.48 10.90 -7.61
N GLU A 159 53.51 10.73 -6.29
CA GLU A 159 54.75 10.64 -5.51
C GLU A 159 55.60 9.43 -5.91
N LEU A 160 54.99 8.26 -6.13
CA LEU A 160 55.67 7.06 -6.65
C LEU A 160 56.26 7.29 -8.04
N GLY A 161 55.56 8.03 -8.91
CA GLY A 161 56.07 8.43 -10.22
C GLY A 161 57.25 9.40 -10.13
N ARG A 162 57.29 10.29 -9.13
CA ARG A 162 58.39 11.25 -8.91
C ARG A 162 59.63 10.62 -8.30
N THR A 163 59.46 9.64 -7.41
CA THR A 163 60.58 8.91 -6.78
C THR A 163 61.29 7.99 -7.77
N GLY A 164 60.63 7.60 -8.85
CA GLY A 164 61.20 6.75 -9.90
C GLY A 164 61.35 5.29 -9.50
N GLU A 165 60.79 4.88 -8.36
CA GLU A 165 60.77 3.49 -7.89
C GLU A 165 59.92 2.59 -8.80
N VAL A 166 58.96 3.18 -9.52
CA VAL A 166 58.07 2.48 -10.45
C VAL A 166 58.15 3.12 -11.83
N ASP A 167 58.20 2.28 -12.86
CA ASP A 167 58.22 2.69 -14.26
C ASP A 167 56.96 3.50 -14.63
N GLN A 168 57.16 4.63 -15.33
CA GLN A 168 56.11 5.59 -15.65
C GLN A 168 55.01 5.01 -16.56
N ASP A 169 55.37 4.12 -17.49
CA ASP A 169 54.39 3.47 -18.38
C ASP A 169 53.54 2.46 -17.62
N VAL A 170 54.11 1.78 -16.63
CA VAL A 170 53.37 0.88 -15.74
C VAL A 170 52.40 1.68 -14.87
N LEU A 171 52.87 2.80 -14.30
CA LEU A 171 52.07 3.68 -13.45
C LEU A 171 50.85 4.26 -14.22
N ASN A 172 51.07 4.72 -15.45
CA ASN A 172 50.01 5.21 -16.34
C ASN A 172 48.96 4.14 -16.65
N LYS A 173 49.38 2.88 -16.88
CA LYS A 173 48.45 1.76 -17.09
C LYS A 173 47.62 1.45 -15.85
N VAL A 174 48.22 1.53 -14.66
CA VAL A 174 47.52 1.30 -13.38
C VAL A 174 46.48 2.40 -13.13
N ILE A 175 46.83 3.67 -13.32
CA ILE A 175 45.90 4.81 -13.17
C ILE A 175 44.72 4.67 -14.14
N LYS A 176 45.01 4.34 -15.41
CA LYS A 176 43.99 4.10 -16.43
C LYS A 176 43.05 2.95 -16.08
N ALA A 177 43.58 1.84 -15.57
CA ALA A 177 42.78 0.69 -15.16
C ALA A 177 41.97 0.92 -13.88
N ALA A 178 42.53 1.63 -12.89
CA ALA A 178 41.91 1.85 -11.59
C ALA A 178 40.82 2.95 -11.62
N TYR A 179 41.01 3.99 -12.45
CA TYR A 179 40.13 5.17 -12.47
C TYR A 179 39.43 5.43 -13.81
N GLY A 180 39.74 4.66 -14.87
CA GLY A 180 39.04 4.73 -16.16
C GLY A 180 39.38 5.96 -17.02
N LEU A 181 40.59 6.52 -16.89
CA LEU A 181 41.10 7.65 -17.67
C LEU A 181 41.92 7.20 -18.91
#